data_AF-A0A6P2C2Z7-F1
#
_entry.id   AF-A0A6P2C2Z7-F1
#
_cell.length_a   1.000
_cell.length_b   1.000
_cell.length_c   1.000
_cell.angle_alpha   90.00
_cell.angle_beta   90.00
_cell.angle_gamma   90.00
#
_symmetry.space_group_name_H-M   'P 1'
#
loop_
_entity.id
_entity.type
_entity.pdbx_description
1 polymer ?
#
loop_
_entity_poly.entity_id
_entity_poly.type
_entity_poly.pdbx_seq_one_letter_code
_entity_poly.pdbx_strand_id
1 'polypeptide(L)'
;MSTRFSCRTVSSWKKQEEARSVAQELGLPPWWLNEQASVYISGKDDPGKRRVFDHPGLRVTAASPRHIFAMKALAARTRDIDDLRLLAEMIGVDSAVTAVQICAEFFPEEDIPPRSAAVLQELFG
;
A
#
# COMPACT_ATOMS: atom_id res chain seq x y z
N MET A 1 -8.79 42.70 0.41
CA MET A 1 -9.49 41.51 0.92
C MET A 1 -9.04 40.30 0.11
N SER A 2 -8.19 39.46 0.70
CA SER A 2 -7.56 38.31 0.03
C SER A 2 -8.24 37.03 0.48
N THR A 3 -9.12 36.48 -0.36
CA THR A 3 -9.76 35.18 -0.08
C THR A 3 -8.83 34.07 -0.56
N ARG A 4 -8.17 33.39 0.38
CA ARG A 4 -7.46 32.13 0.10
C ARG A 4 -8.51 31.09 -0.32
N PHE A 5 -8.52 30.72 -1.59
CA PHE A 5 -9.17 29.49 -2.02
C PHE A 5 -8.39 28.30 -1.46
N SER A 6 -9.04 27.53 -0.58
CA SER A 6 -8.53 26.27 -0.05
C SER A 6 -8.47 25.23 -1.18
N CYS A 7 -7.33 25.15 -1.85
CA CYS A 7 -7.03 24.16 -2.88
C CYS A 7 -6.62 22.84 -2.22
N ARG A 8 -7.59 22.07 -1.71
CA ARG A 8 -7.35 20.67 -1.32
C ARG A 8 -8.16 19.66 -2.14
N THR A 9 -9.24 20.09 -2.78
CA THR A 9 -10.17 19.17 -3.47
C THR A 9 -9.97 19.11 -4.98
N VAL A 10 -9.48 20.18 -5.62
CA VAL A 10 -9.35 20.26 -7.10
C VAL A 10 -8.30 19.29 -7.67
N SER A 11 -7.30 18.91 -6.88
CA SER A 11 -6.17 18.08 -7.30
C SER A 11 -6.47 16.59 -7.46
N SER A 12 -7.40 16.02 -6.69
CA SER A 12 -7.77 14.59 -6.80
C SER A 12 -8.63 14.33 -8.05
N TRP A 13 -9.59 15.22 -8.34
CA TRP A 13 -10.49 15.09 -9.51
C TRP A 13 -9.73 15.13 -10.83
N LYS A 14 -8.82 16.10 -11.00
CA LYS A 14 -8.01 16.21 -12.21
C LYS A 14 -7.12 14.98 -12.41
N LYS A 15 -6.51 14.45 -11.34
CA LYS A 15 -5.70 13.22 -11.41
C LYS A 15 -6.51 12.01 -11.91
N GLN A 16 -7.74 11.84 -11.42
CA GLN A 16 -8.57 10.71 -11.85
C GLN A 16 -9.05 10.84 -13.30
N GLU A 17 -9.30 12.05 -13.78
CA GLU A 17 -9.66 12.30 -15.17
C GLU A 17 -8.51 11.97 -16.12
N GLU A 18 -7.30 12.45 -15.82
CA GLU A 18 -6.09 12.10 -16.60
C GLU A 18 -5.82 10.58 -16.57
N ALA A 19 -5.97 9.93 -15.40
CA ALA A 19 -5.82 8.49 -15.27
C ALA A 19 -6.83 7.70 -16.13
N ARG A 20 -8.07 8.21 -16.29
CA ARG A 20 -9.05 7.62 -17.20
C ARG A 20 -8.71 7.84 -18.66
N SER A 21 -8.14 8.98 -19.04
CA SER A 21 -7.66 9.20 -20.42
C SER A 21 -6.58 8.18 -20.78
N VAL A 22 -5.60 8.00 -19.89
CA VAL A 22 -4.56 6.97 -20.04
C VAL A 22 -5.17 5.56 -20.09
N ALA A 23 -6.21 5.30 -19.29
CA ALA A 23 -6.91 4.01 -19.32
C ALA A 23 -7.53 3.72 -20.68
N GLN A 24 -8.18 4.72 -21.29
CA GLN A 24 -8.79 4.60 -22.62
C GLN A 24 -7.74 4.37 -23.70
N GLU A 25 -6.64 5.12 -23.67
CA GLU A 25 -5.54 5.00 -24.63
C GLU A 25 -4.86 3.62 -24.56
N LEU A 26 -4.71 3.05 -23.37
CA LEU A 26 -4.00 1.79 -23.13
C LEU A 26 -4.92 0.56 -23.02
N GLY A 27 -6.25 0.74 -23.14
CA GLY A 27 -7.23 -0.33 -22.97
C GLY A 27 -7.29 -0.90 -21.53
N LEU A 28 -6.93 -0.10 -20.53
CA LEU A 28 -6.96 -0.49 -19.12
C LEU A 28 -8.36 -0.26 -18.51
N PRO A 29 -8.74 -1.01 -17.46
CA PRO A 29 -9.97 -0.73 -16.72
C PRO A 29 -9.99 0.69 -16.15
N PRO A 30 -11.14 1.40 -16.09
CA PRO A 30 -11.22 2.79 -15.60
C PRO A 30 -10.72 3.02 -14.16
N TRP A 31 -10.59 1.94 -13.37
CA TRP A 31 -10.12 1.95 -11.98
C TRP A 31 -8.70 1.41 -11.80
N TRP A 32 -7.94 1.24 -12.89
CA TRP A 32 -6.57 0.71 -12.88
C TRP A 32 -5.65 1.49 -11.91
N LEU A 33 -5.81 2.81 -11.86
CA LEU A 33 -5.19 3.69 -10.89
C LEU A 33 -6.26 4.23 -9.94
N ASN A 34 -6.10 3.96 -8.65
CA ASN A 34 -7.04 4.40 -7.62
C ASN A 34 -6.31 4.75 -6.32
N GLU A 35 -7.00 5.48 -5.43
CA GLU A 35 -6.44 5.97 -4.17
C GLU A 35 -6.81 5.07 -2.97
N GLN A 36 -7.40 3.88 -3.21
CA GLN A 36 -7.88 3.00 -2.12
C GLN A 36 -6.76 2.47 -1.23
N ALA A 37 -5.54 2.37 -1.74
CA ALA A 37 -4.38 1.96 -0.96
C ALA A 37 -3.86 3.06 -0.02
N SER A 38 -4.26 4.33 -0.22
CA SER A 38 -3.66 5.48 0.47
C SER A 38 -3.90 5.44 1.99
N VAL A 39 -5.01 4.87 2.43
CA VAL A 39 -5.33 4.71 3.87
C VAL A 39 -4.43 3.69 4.57
N TYR A 40 -3.77 2.83 3.79
CA TYR A 40 -2.89 1.78 4.30
C TYR A 40 -1.42 2.14 4.15
N ILE A 41 -1.08 3.32 3.63
CA ILE A 41 0.32 3.76 3.55
C ILE A 41 0.74 4.22 4.94
N SER A 42 1.69 3.49 5.55
CA SER A 42 2.26 3.87 6.84
C SER A 42 2.87 5.29 6.78
N GLY A 43 2.67 6.05 7.86
CA GLY A 43 3.33 7.34 8.06
C GLY A 43 4.82 7.23 8.45
N LYS A 44 5.31 6.01 8.75
CA LYS A 44 6.72 5.79 9.08
C LYS A 44 7.59 5.80 7.83
N ASP A 45 8.87 6.11 8.06
CA ASP A 45 9.88 6.00 7.02
C ASP A 45 10.04 4.54 6.60
N ASP A 46 9.99 4.30 5.29
CA ASP A 46 10.21 3.00 4.67
C ASP A 46 11.59 3.08 3.99
N PRO A 47 12.66 2.64 4.68
CA PRO A 47 14.02 2.80 4.16
C PRO A 47 14.26 2.00 2.87
N GLY A 48 13.43 0.99 2.59
CA GLY A 48 13.48 0.22 1.34
C GLY A 48 12.63 0.81 0.22
N LYS A 49 11.92 1.93 0.46
CA LYS A 49 11.11 2.61 -0.55
C LYS A 49 11.99 3.13 -1.67
N ARG A 50 11.69 2.72 -2.90
CA ARG A 50 12.48 3.07 -4.08
C ARG A 50 11.72 4.02 -4.98
N ARG A 51 12.38 5.07 -5.46
CA ARG A 51 11.90 5.85 -6.61
C ARG A 51 12.02 4.98 -7.86
N VAL A 52 10.89 4.67 -8.48
CA VAL A 52 10.83 3.86 -9.70
C VAL A 52 10.67 4.73 -10.95
N PHE A 53 10.14 5.94 -10.80
CA PHE A 53 10.04 6.92 -11.87
C PHE A 53 10.07 8.35 -11.28
N ASP A 54 10.81 9.25 -11.92
CA ASP A 54 10.91 10.66 -11.52
C ASP A 54 10.99 11.53 -12.78
N HIS A 55 9.93 12.28 -13.04
CA HIS A 55 9.82 13.22 -14.16
C HIS A 55 9.18 14.52 -13.63
N PRO A 56 9.46 15.69 -14.24
CA PRO A 56 8.69 16.90 -13.94
C PRO A 56 7.18 16.65 -13.93
N GLY A 57 6.54 16.87 -12.78
CA GLY A 57 5.09 16.68 -12.59
C GLY A 57 4.63 15.27 -12.20
N LEU A 58 5.48 14.23 -12.28
CA LEU A 58 5.11 12.86 -11.91
C LEU A 58 6.26 12.13 -11.20
N ARG A 59 5.99 11.69 -9.98
CA ARG A 59 6.87 10.83 -9.21
C ARG A 59 6.15 9.56 -8.83
N VAL A 60 6.79 8.42 -9.09
CA VAL A 60 6.29 7.11 -8.70
C VAL A 60 7.31 6.47 -7.76
N THR A 61 6.81 6.02 -6.61
CA THR A 61 7.61 5.30 -5.61
C THR A 61 7.00 3.93 -5.36
N ALA A 62 7.83 2.90 -5.36
CA ALA A 62 7.46 1.58 -4.89
C ALA A 62 7.79 1.46 -3.40
N ALA A 63 6.81 1.02 -2.61
CA ALA A 63 7.04 0.63 -1.23
C ALA A 63 7.95 -0.60 -1.18
N SER A 64 8.70 -0.78 -0.09
CA SER A 64 9.51 -1.98 0.08
C SER A 64 8.65 -3.24 0.21
N PRO A 65 9.19 -4.42 -0.13
CA PRO A 65 8.49 -5.68 0.09
C PRO A 65 8.01 -5.87 1.54
N ARG A 66 8.79 -5.40 2.54
CA ARG A 66 8.40 -5.43 3.97
C ARG A 66 7.17 -4.58 4.25
N HIS A 67 7.10 -3.38 3.68
CA HIS A 67 5.95 -2.49 3.86
C HIS A 67 4.70 -3.07 3.18
N ILE A 68 4.83 -3.58 1.94
CA ILE A 68 3.72 -4.24 1.24
C ILE A 68 3.24 -5.47 2.02
N PHE A 69 4.17 -6.24 2.59
CA PHE A 69 3.84 -7.38 3.47
C PHE A 69 2.98 -6.92 4.65
N ALA A 70 3.42 -5.88 5.38
CA ALA A 70 2.68 -5.34 6.52
C ALA A 70 1.26 -4.87 6.13
N MET A 71 1.12 -4.16 5.01
CA MET A 71 -0.19 -3.71 4.49
C MET A 71 -1.13 -4.90 4.21
N LYS A 72 -0.60 -5.94 3.55
CA LYS A 72 -1.36 -7.13 3.20
C LYS A 72 -1.69 -7.98 4.41
N ALA A 73 -0.77 -8.07 5.36
CA ALA A 73 -0.95 -8.80 6.60
C ALA A 73 -2.04 -8.17 7.45
N LEU A 74 -2.10 -6.84 7.54
CA LEU A 74 -3.22 -6.16 8.20
C LEU A 74 -4.55 -6.38 7.47
N ALA A 75 -4.57 -6.31 6.15
CA ALA A 75 -5.79 -6.50 5.36
C ALA A 75 -6.32 -7.94 5.38
N ALA A 76 -5.43 -8.94 5.35
CA ALA A 76 -5.68 -10.38 5.42
C ALA A 76 -6.90 -10.87 4.62
N ARG A 77 -7.04 -10.38 3.38
CA ARG A 77 -8.11 -10.82 2.47
C ARG A 77 -7.67 -12.11 1.79
N THR A 78 -8.62 -12.93 1.33
CA THR A 78 -8.31 -14.20 0.66
C THR A 78 -7.33 -14.04 -0.51
N ARG A 79 -7.47 -12.95 -1.27
CA ARG A 79 -6.55 -12.63 -2.39
C ARG A 79 -5.13 -12.26 -1.97
N ASP A 80 -4.92 -11.89 -0.72
CA ASP A 80 -3.60 -11.46 -0.22
C ASP A 80 -2.76 -12.67 0.24
N ILE A 81 -3.33 -13.88 0.31
CA ILE A 81 -2.65 -15.08 0.82
C ILE A 81 -1.40 -15.42 -0.02
N ASP A 82 -1.54 -15.48 -1.35
CA ASP A 82 -0.41 -15.83 -2.22
C ASP A 82 0.66 -14.73 -2.21
N ASP A 83 0.22 -13.46 -2.18
CA ASP A 83 1.13 -12.33 -2.03
C ASP A 83 1.88 -12.37 -0.69
N LEU A 84 1.22 -12.76 0.40
CA LEU A 84 1.85 -12.89 1.73
C LEU A 84 2.94 -13.96 1.73
N ARG A 85 2.69 -15.12 1.11
CA ARG A 85 3.70 -16.18 0.98
C ARG A 85 4.89 -15.73 0.15
N LEU A 86 4.63 -15.11 -1.01
CA LEU A 86 5.67 -14.61 -1.89
C LEU A 86 6.54 -13.54 -1.20
N LEU A 87 5.90 -12.59 -0.53
CA LEU A 87 6.59 -11.52 0.19
C LEU A 87 7.35 -12.05 1.41
N ALA A 88 6.79 -13.03 2.13
CA ALA A 88 7.46 -13.70 3.24
C ALA A 88 8.76 -14.37 2.78
N GLU A 89 8.74 -15.08 1.66
CA GLU A 89 9.94 -15.67 1.06
C GLU A 89 10.98 -14.60 0.69
N MET A 90 10.55 -13.51 0.05
CA MET A 90 11.46 -12.41 -0.35
C MET A 90 12.16 -11.72 0.82
N ILE A 91 11.49 -11.61 1.97
CA ILE A 91 11.99 -10.85 3.13
C ILE A 91 12.42 -11.74 4.30
N GLY A 92 12.36 -13.07 4.13
CA GLY A 92 12.77 -14.06 5.13
C GLY A 92 11.86 -14.14 6.36
N VAL A 93 10.54 -14.02 6.19
CA VAL A 93 9.58 -14.31 7.27
C VAL A 93 9.22 -15.78 7.25
N ASP A 94 9.49 -16.46 8.36
CA ASP A 94 9.21 -17.89 8.55
C ASP A 94 8.31 -18.17 9.75
N SER A 95 7.94 -17.16 10.53
CA SER A 95 7.12 -17.31 11.74
C SER A 95 6.04 -16.24 11.88
N ALA A 96 4.93 -16.61 12.51
CA ALA A 96 3.82 -15.71 12.82
C ALA A 96 4.26 -14.57 13.74
N VAL A 97 5.20 -14.85 14.65
CA VAL A 97 5.81 -13.85 15.54
C VAL A 97 6.54 -12.78 14.73
N THR A 98 7.40 -13.18 13.79
CA THR A 98 8.11 -12.24 12.90
C THR A 98 7.13 -11.47 12.01
N ALA A 99 6.10 -12.14 11.49
CA ALA A 99 5.07 -11.48 10.68
C ALA A 99 4.35 -10.36 11.46
N VAL A 100 3.95 -10.65 12.70
CA VAL A 100 3.30 -9.70 13.62
C VAL A 100 4.24 -8.54 13.97
N GLN A 101 5.53 -8.81 14.21
CA GLN A 101 6.52 -7.78 14.49
C GLN A 101 6.65 -6.79 13.31
N ILE A 102 6.68 -7.28 12.07
CA ILE A 102 6.72 -6.41 10.88
C ILE A 102 5.47 -5.53 10.81
N CYS A 103 4.28 -6.05 11.11
CA CYS A 103 3.07 -5.24 11.18
C CYS A 103 3.21 -4.11 12.21
N ALA A 104 3.67 -4.41 13.42
CA ALA A 104 3.87 -3.43 14.49
C ALA A 104 4.96 -2.39 14.16
N GLU A 105 5.98 -2.77 13.38
CA GLU A 105 7.01 -1.83 12.92
C GLU A 105 6.41 -0.75 12.04
N PHE A 106 5.56 -1.11 11.07
CA PHE A 106 4.96 -0.17 10.12
C PHE A 106 3.68 0.50 10.63
N PHE A 107 2.92 -0.16 11.50
CA PHE A 107 1.64 0.32 12.01
C PHE A 107 1.58 0.19 13.55
N PRO A 108 2.39 0.95 14.30
CA PRO A 108 2.53 0.81 15.75
C PRO A 108 1.28 1.23 16.54
N GLU A 109 0.40 2.02 15.93
CA GLU A 109 -0.85 2.51 16.54
C GLU A 109 -2.06 1.63 16.18
N GLU A 110 -1.88 0.66 15.29
CA GLU A 110 -2.95 -0.22 14.82
C GLU A 110 -2.83 -1.59 15.48
N ASP A 111 -3.89 -2.02 16.15
CA ASP A 111 -4.00 -3.39 16.63
C ASP A 111 -4.22 -4.33 15.44
N ILE A 112 -3.53 -5.47 15.43
CA ILE A 112 -3.74 -6.49 14.40
C ILE A 112 -5.14 -7.09 14.59
N PRO A 113 -6.03 -7.01 13.58
CA PRO A 113 -7.37 -7.57 13.69
C PRO A 113 -7.31 -9.08 13.97
N PRO A 114 -8.23 -9.65 14.77
CA PRO A 114 -8.21 -11.09 15.10
C PRO A 114 -8.20 -12.01 13.88
N ARG A 115 -8.91 -11.63 12.81
CA ARG A 115 -8.87 -12.32 11.52
C ARG A 115 -7.46 -12.34 10.94
N SER A 116 -6.79 -11.21 10.94
CA SER A 116 -5.45 -11.05 10.40
C SER A 116 -4.45 -11.88 11.20
N ALA A 117 -4.54 -11.84 12.53
CA ALA A 117 -3.74 -12.70 13.40
C ALA A 117 -3.96 -14.20 13.12
N ALA A 118 -5.20 -14.63 12.93
CA ALA A 118 -5.52 -16.02 12.59
C ALA A 118 -4.92 -16.45 11.25
N VAL A 119 -4.99 -15.60 10.22
CA VAL A 119 -4.36 -15.87 8.91
C VAL A 119 -2.84 -15.98 9.04
N LEU A 120 -2.20 -15.07 9.78
CA LEU A 120 -0.75 -15.14 9.99
C LEU A 120 -0.35 -16.41 10.76
N GLN A 121 -1.13 -16.83 11.76
CA GLN A 121 -0.90 -18.07 12.48
C GLN A 121 -1.11 -19.31 11.60
N GLU A 122 -2.08 -19.29 10.68
CA GLU A 122 -2.29 -20.40 9.75
C GLU A 122 -1.12 -20.52 8.74
N LEU A 123 -0.60 -19.38 8.28
CA LEU A 123 0.43 -19.35 7.24
C LEU A 123 1.85 -19.60 7.78
N PHE A 124 2.13 -19.17 9.00
CA PHE A 124 3.49 -19.09 9.55
C PHE A 124 3.58 -19.63 11.00
N GLY A 125 2.58 -20.37 11.45
CA GLY A 125 2.49 -20.91 12.81
C GLY A 125 3.15 -22.26 13.02
#